data_AF-A0A8K0SMD5-F1
#
_entry.id   AF-A0A8K0SMD5-F1
#
_cell.length_a   1.000
_cell.length_b   1.000
_cell.length_c   1.000
_cell.angle_alpha   90.00
_cell.angle_beta   90.00
_cell.angle_gamma   90.00
#
_symmetry.space_group_name_H-M   'P 1'
#
loop_
_entity.id
_entity.type
_entity.pdbx_description
1 polymer ?
#
loop_
_entity_poly.entity_id
_entity_poly.type
_entity_poly.pdbx_seq_one_letter_code
_entity_poly.pdbx_strand_id
1 'polypeptide(L)'
;MLAFLYWTVKVDANDVELVLGRLRREIGKHAVFNLDEIGPHAVWMLDFDCCGPISMDRAGVKQAARSFWRNDPYYPRPPGPEAQGCDVEL
;
A
#
# COMPACT_ATOMS: atom_id res chain seq x y z
N MET A 1 7.95 3.58 0.45
CA MET A 1 7.20 3.88 -0.79
C MET A 1 6.83 5.35 -0.95
N LEU A 2 6.13 5.98 -0.01
CA LEU A 2 5.58 7.34 -0.21
C LEU A 2 6.62 8.42 -0.56
N ALA A 3 7.79 8.41 0.08
CA ALA A 3 8.86 9.34 -0.26
C ALA A 3 9.29 9.27 -1.73
N PHE A 4 9.28 8.07 -2.33
CA PHE A 4 9.58 7.89 -3.76
C PHE A 4 8.47 8.50 -4.63
N LEU A 5 7.20 8.30 -4.27
CA LEU A 5 6.07 8.91 -4.97
C LEU A 5 6.14 10.45 -4.93
N TYR A 6 6.42 11.02 -3.76
CA TYR A 6 6.49 12.47 -3.58
C TYR A 6 7.69 13.11 -4.27
N TRP A 7 8.90 12.56 -4.10
CA TRP A 7 10.13 13.24 -4.56
C TRP A 7 10.64 12.78 -5.92
N THR A 8 10.44 11.51 -6.27
CA THR A 8 10.93 10.97 -7.53
C THR A 8 9.85 11.05 -8.61
N VAL A 9 8.66 10.53 -8.31
CA VAL A 9 7.54 10.49 -9.27
C VAL A 9 6.77 11.82 -9.31
N LYS A 10 6.83 12.60 -8.22
CA LYS A 10 6.17 13.90 -8.07
C LYS A 10 4.65 13.82 -8.16
N VAL A 11 4.07 12.85 -7.44
CA VAL A 11 2.63 12.69 -7.28
C VAL A 11 2.23 12.75 -5.81
N ASP A 12 0.97 13.10 -5.52
CA ASP A 12 0.46 13.30 -4.16
C ASP A 12 0.08 12.02 -3.41
N ALA A 13 0.16 10.87 -4.08
CA ALA A 13 -0.22 9.57 -3.52
C ALA A 13 -1.65 9.54 -2.93
N ASN A 14 -2.56 10.33 -3.49
CA ASN A 14 -3.95 10.38 -3.05
C ASN A 14 -4.66 9.05 -3.35
N ASP A 15 -5.33 8.52 -2.33
CA ASP A 15 -6.04 7.24 -2.29
C ASP A 15 -5.18 5.97 -2.45
N VAL A 16 -3.85 6.11 -2.39
CA VAL A 16 -2.97 4.94 -2.46
C VAL A 16 -3.15 4.05 -1.23
N GLU A 17 -3.50 2.78 -1.50
CA GLU A 17 -3.61 1.74 -0.48
C GLU A 17 -2.35 0.86 -0.43
N LEU A 18 -1.93 0.51 0.78
CA LEU A 18 -0.80 -0.40 1.02
C LEU A 18 -1.29 -1.68 1.69
N VAL A 19 -1.06 -2.82 1.03
CA VAL A 19 -1.55 -4.12 1.50
C VAL A 19 -0.38 -5.07 1.76
N LEU A 20 -0.41 -5.71 2.92
CA LEU A 20 0.49 -6.82 3.23
C LEU A 20 0.00 -8.08 2.54
N GLY A 21 0.82 -8.64 1.67
CA GLY A 21 0.53 -9.85 0.92
C GLY A 21 1.49 -10.98 1.24
N ARG A 22 1.03 -12.22 1.03
CA ARG A 22 1.91 -13.40 1.07
C ARG A 22 3.04 -13.22 0.04
N LEU A 23 4.25 -13.58 0.45
CA LEU A 23 5.38 -13.59 -0.46
C LEU A 23 5.16 -14.65 -1.54
N ARG A 24 5.09 -14.23 -2.80
CA ARG A 24 5.06 -15.13 -3.96
C ARG A 24 6.49 -15.54 -4.26
N ARG A 25 6.76 -16.84 -4.45
CA ARG A 25 8.12 -17.41 -4.68
C ARG A 25 8.87 -16.75 -5.86
N GLU A 26 8.15 -16.09 -6.77
CA GLU A 26 8.69 -15.48 -7.99
C GLU A 26 8.96 -13.98 -7.88
N ILE A 27 8.45 -13.29 -6.85
CA ILE A 27 8.73 -11.87 -6.67
C ILE A 27 10.15 -11.78 -6.10
N GLY A 28 11.07 -11.23 -6.89
CA GLY A 28 12.49 -11.15 -6.56
C GLY A 28 12.74 -10.59 -5.15
N LYS A 29 13.91 -10.91 -4.59
CA LYS A 29 14.34 -10.59 -3.21
C LYS A 29 14.14 -9.11 -2.79
N HIS A 30 13.92 -8.21 -3.74
CA HIS A 30 13.79 -6.77 -3.56
C HIS A 30 12.45 -6.30 -2.98
N ALA A 31 11.42 -7.15 -2.92
CA ALA A 31 10.12 -6.80 -2.33
C ALA A 31 9.80 -7.60 -1.06
N VAL A 32 10.80 -8.28 -0.49
CA VAL A 32 10.65 -9.07 0.74
C VAL A 32 10.90 -8.17 1.94
N PHE A 33 9.86 -7.95 2.73
CA PHE A 33 9.95 -7.38 4.06
C PHE A 33 9.90 -8.52 5.08
N ASN A 34 10.69 -8.42 6.13
CA ASN A 34 10.71 -9.42 7.19
C ASN A 34 10.44 -8.71 8.51
N LEU A 35 9.31 -9.07 9.12
CA LEU A 35 8.93 -8.67 10.47
C LEU A 35 8.90 -9.96 11.28
N ASP A 36 9.56 -9.97 12.44
CA ASP A 36 9.78 -11.20 13.20
C ASP A 36 8.46 -11.90 13.59
N GLU A 37 7.38 -11.13 13.76
CA GLU A 37 6.05 -11.64 14.12
C GLU A 37 5.22 -12.14 12.93
N ILE A 38 5.52 -11.68 11.70
CA ILE A 38 4.70 -11.95 10.50
C ILE A 38 5.46 -12.86 9.51
N GLY A 39 6.77 -12.95 9.63
CA GLY A 39 7.66 -13.65 8.69
C GLY A 39 7.82 -12.90 7.35
N PRO A 40 8.37 -13.56 6.32
CA PRO A 40 8.59 -12.94 5.01
C PRO A 40 7.28 -12.57 4.31
N HIS A 41 7.13 -11.31 3.95
CA HIS A 41 5.93 -10.77 3.30
C HIS A 41 6.30 -9.78 2.20
N ALA A 42 5.33 -9.49 1.34
CA ALA A 42 5.44 -8.45 0.32
C ALA A 42 4.49 -7.30 0.67
N VAL A 43 4.88 -6.07 0.33
CA VAL A 43 3.99 -4.91 0.37
C VAL A 43 3.52 -4.62 -1.04
N TRP A 44 2.22 -4.69 -1.26
CA TRP A 44 1.57 -4.30 -2.50
C TRP A 44 1.05 -2.87 -2.37
N MET A 45 1.13 -2.13 -3.47
CA MET A 45 0.58 -0.78 -3.56
C MET A 45 -0.54 -0.82 -4.61
N LEU A 46 -1.73 -0.41 -4.20
CA LEU A 46 -2.95 -0.45 -4.99
C LEU A 46 -3.55 0.96 -5.12
N ASP A 47 -4.57 1.08 -5.96
CA ASP A 47 -5.41 2.25 -6.15
C ASP A 47 -4.66 3.58 -6.39
N PHE A 48 -4.17 3.76 -7.62
CA PHE A 48 -3.35 4.91 -8.02
C PHE A 48 -4.06 5.84 -9.01
N ASP A 49 -5.33 5.60 -9.31
CA ASP A 49 -6.08 6.38 -10.30
C ASP A 49 -6.39 7.81 -9.82
N CYS A 50 -6.43 8.02 -8.51
CA CYS A 50 -6.66 9.30 -7.84
C CYS A 50 -5.38 10.11 -7.59
N CYS A 51 -4.21 9.58 -7.95
CA CYS A 51 -2.93 10.28 -7.80
C CYS A 51 -2.83 11.49 -8.75
N GLY A 52 -2.55 12.66 -8.20
CA GLY A 52 -2.32 13.90 -8.94
C GLY A 52 -0.86 14.34 -8.90
N PRO A 53 -0.37 15.07 -9.90
CA PRO A 53 0.96 15.68 -9.86
C PRO A 53 1.05 16.71 -8.71
N ILE A 54 2.23 16.82 -8.11
CA ILE A 54 2.55 17.85 -7.12
C ILE A 54 3.71 18.75 -7.55
N SER A 55 3.68 20.00 -7.10
CA SER A 55 4.81 20.92 -7.20
C SER A 55 5.89 20.59 -6.16
N MET A 56 7.16 20.86 -6.48
CA MET A 56 8.26 20.68 -5.53
C MET A 56 8.48 21.93 -4.66
N ASP A 57 7.38 22.46 -4.12
CA ASP A 57 7.36 23.66 -3.28
C ASP A 57 6.44 23.45 -2.06
N ARG A 58 6.25 24.52 -1.29
CA ARG A 58 5.40 24.47 -0.09
C ARG A 58 3.94 24.11 -0.38
N ALA A 59 3.44 24.40 -1.59
CA ALA A 59 2.07 24.04 -1.97
C ALA A 59 1.95 22.53 -2.21
N GLY A 60 2.90 21.93 -2.95
CA GLY A 60 2.88 20.49 -3.20
C GLY A 60 3.14 19.66 -1.94
N VAL A 61 3.99 20.14 -1.02
CA VAL A 61 4.15 19.50 0.31
C VAL A 61 2.83 19.50 1.09
N LYS A 62 2.07 20.61 1.06
CA LYS A 62 0.76 20.68 1.70
C LYS A 62 -0.24 19.72 1.04
N GLN A 63 -0.22 19.59 -0.29
CA GLN A 63 -1.06 18.63 -1.00
C GLN A 63 -0.72 17.20 -0.60
N ALA A 64 0.55 16.81 -0.65
CA ALA A 64 1.00 15.48 -0.23
C ALA A 64 0.60 15.15 1.22
N ALA A 65 0.74 16.11 2.15
CA ALA A 65 0.30 15.93 3.53
C ALA A 65 -1.22 15.76 3.65
N ARG A 66 -1.99 16.49 2.84
CA ARG A 66 -3.45 16.42 2.85
C ARG A 66 -3.95 15.09 2.30
N SER A 67 -3.34 14.60 1.21
CA SER A 67 -3.60 13.28 0.65
C SER A 67 -3.24 12.19 1.65
N PHE A 68 -2.06 12.27 2.27
CA PHE A 68 -1.64 11.32 3.32
C PHE A 68 -2.66 11.17 4.45
N TRP A 69 -3.21 12.28 4.96
CA TRP A 69 -4.21 12.25 6.02
C TRP A 69 -5.61 11.84 5.56
N ARG A 70 -5.90 11.95 4.27
CA ARG A 70 -7.19 11.55 3.68
C ARG A 70 -7.23 10.08 3.34
N ASN A 71 -6.09 9.49 2.95
CA ASN A 71 -6.03 8.08 2.63
C ASN A 71 -6.56 7.27 3.81
N ASP A 72 -7.52 6.40 3.54
CA ASP A 72 -8.08 5.56 4.57
C ASP A 72 -6.98 4.64 5.12
N PRO A 73 -6.86 4.49 6.45
CA PRO A 73 -6.01 3.45 7.00
C PRO A 73 -6.60 2.11 6.55
N TYR A 74 -5.99 1.47 5.54
CA TYR A 74 -6.42 0.13 5.15
C TYR A 74 -6.25 -0.81 6.35
N TYR A 75 -7.36 -1.28 6.91
CA TYR A 75 -7.36 -2.33 7.93
C TYR A 75 -7.91 -3.61 7.31
N PRO A 76 -7.14 -4.72 7.32
CA PRO A 76 -7.65 -6.02 6.90
C PRO A 76 -8.88 -6.36 7.73
N ARG A 77 -10.06 -6.49 7.09
CA ARG A 77 -11.24 -6.99 7.79
C ARG A 77 -11.11 -8.49 7.92
N PRO A 78 -11.27 -9.06 9.13
CA PRO A 78 -11.36 -10.51 9.24
C PRO A 78 -12.52 -11.01 8.37
N PRO A 79 -12.42 -12.25 7.83
CA PRO A 79 -13.53 -12.86 7.11
C PRO A 79 -14.80 -12.77 7.97
N GLY A 80 -15.86 -12.19 7.40
CA GLY A 80 -17.18 -12.19 8.04
C GLY A 80 -17.71 -13.61 8.20
N PRO A 81 -18.76 -13.82 8.99
CA PRO A 81 -19.32 -15.16 9.27
C PRO A 81 -19.72 -15.98 8.03
N GLU A 82 -19.76 -15.37 6.84
CA GLU A 82 -20.04 -16.05 5.56
C GLU A 82 -18.80 -16.65 4.86
N ALA A 83 -17.59 -16.40 5.36
CA ALA A 83 -16.34 -16.89 4.75
C ALA A 83 -15.76 -18.14 5.44
N GLN A 84 -16.51 -18.78 6.33
CA GLN A 84 -16.23 -20.15 6.82
C GLN A 84 -16.99 -21.16 5.95
N GLY A 85 -16.50 -21.40 4.74
CA GLY A 85 -17.19 -22.35 3.85
C GLY A 85 -16.50 -22.70 2.54
N CYS A 86 -15.25 -22.30 2.32
CA CYS A 86 -14.45 -22.88 1.25
C CYS A 86 -13.19 -23.51 1.85
N ASP A 87 -13.38 -24.70 2.40
CA ASP A 87 -12.36 -25.72 2.43
C ASP A 87 -11.85 -25.92 1.00
N VAL A 88 -10.64 -25.43 0.73
CA VAL A 88 -9.85 -25.97 -0.38
C VAL A 88 -9.20 -27.25 0.13
N GLU A 89 -9.93 -28.36 0.01
CA GLU A 89 -9.31 -29.67 -0.09
C GLU A 89 -8.59 -29.79 -1.44
N LEU A 90 -7.31 -30.20 -1.35
CA LEU A 90 -6.36 -30.70 -2.35
C LEU A 90 -5.61 -29.66 -3.21
#